data_AF-A0A961FWR5-F1
#
_entry.id   AF-A0A961FWR5-F1
#
_cell.length_a   1.000
_cell.length_b   1.000
_cell.length_c   1.000
_cell.angle_alpha   90.00
_cell.angle_beta   90.00
_cell.angle_gamma   90.00
#
_symmetry.space_group_name_H-M   'P 1'
#
loop_
_entity.id
_entity.type
_entity.pdbx_description
1 polymer ?
#
loop_
_entity_poly.entity_id
_entity_poly.type
_entity_poly.pdbx_seq_one_letter_code
_entity_poly.pdbx_strand_id
1 'polypeptide(L)'
;MTDGETLLLVLALIYLSDCLVWVNQAAWAFTGFWTWRLEARRASIHFAALRGGFSTLNPLPPLGTVFLGQVWPLSLGEKGVAPWSRQSPNPGPAVLPAPGAKFVPWDAIQRVSVEEKKLRVNGELFAVLCSKAHAAALAATLETLRHTPPGERAAAIQRVVRRELSARRAKRRAAFFRRATAWLRVWCSAVFFMTFFLLPFAYWLHGDNRRFFFVAGAVWISMWQVAVEFFCLHRRFYPKLRAERWQHLLLSVVLPHYAIRSLDVLSKGWLAGSHPFAVAAALAAPEEFRRFAGRLWRDTVHPVPTGETGDGAEAAESFHAQVFRPLLREALGEDALAGYENPEPDPVEEGDEPVEPAAPAHCPRCHTPYERAGAPCEDCGGIRAM
;
A
#
# COMPACT_ATOMS: atom_id res chain seq x y z
N MET A 1 34.40 -13.43 -17.88
CA MET A 1 33.78 -12.17 -17.44
C MET A 1 34.89 -11.22 -17.06
N THR A 2 34.86 -9.99 -17.56
CA THR A 2 35.76 -8.93 -17.10
C THR A 2 35.30 -8.39 -15.74
N ASP A 3 36.19 -7.73 -14.99
CA ASP A 3 35.84 -7.09 -13.72
C ASP A 3 34.71 -6.06 -13.90
N GLY A 4 34.72 -5.34 -15.03
CA GLY A 4 33.67 -4.38 -15.40
C GLY A 4 32.30 -5.02 -15.64
N GLU A 5 32.25 -6.17 -16.31
CA GLU A 5 31.00 -6.94 -16.48
C GLU A 5 30.45 -7.43 -15.14
N THR A 6 31.33 -7.85 -14.22
CA THR A 6 30.96 -8.29 -12.89
C THR A 6 30.35 -7.14 -12.08
N LEU A 7 30.95 -5.95 -12.12
CA LEU A 7 30.41 -4.76 -11.46
C LEU A 7 29.04 -4.34 -12.03
N LEU A 8 28.88 -4.40 -13.35
CA LEU A 8 27.61 -4.09 -14.00
C LEU A 8 26.52 -5.10 -13.62
N LEU A 9 26.86 -6.39 -13.55
CA LEU A 9 25.95 -7.44 -13.10
C LEU A 9 25.53 -7.22 -11.64
N VAL A 10 26.47 -6.93 -10.76
CA VAL A 10 26.18 -6.62 -9.33
C VAL A 10 25.26 -5.41 -9.23
N LEU A 11 25.51 -4.34 -9.99
CA LEU A 11 24.66 -3.16 -10.02
C LEU A 11 23.24 -3.48 -10.53
N ALA A 12 23.13 -4.30 -11.57
CA ALA A 12 21.84 -4.76 -12.10
C ALA A 12 21.07 -5.59 -11.08
N LEU A 13 21.73 -6.50 -10.35
CA LEU A 13 21.11 -7.30 -9.29
C LEU A 13 20.62 -6.44 -8.13
N ILE A 14 21.41 -5.46 -7.69
CA ILE A 14 21.00 -4.49 -6.66
C ILE A 14 19.77 -3.71 -7.15
N TYR A 15 19.80 -3.21 -8.38
CA TYR A 15 18.68 -2.49 -8.98
C TYR A 15 17.40 -3.34 -9.08
N LEU A 16 17.51 -4.61 -9.48
CA LEU A 16 16.38 -5.53 -9.52
C LEU A 16 15.83 -5.82 -8.11
N SER A 17 16.69 -5.85 -7.09
CA SER A 17 16.25 -5.99 -5.70
C SER A 17 15.43 -4.76 -5.23
N ASP A 18 15.77 -3.55 -5.69
CA ASP A 18 14.97 -2.33 -5.44
C ASP A 18 13.66 -2.27 -6.25
N CYS A 19 13.50 -3.19 -7.21
CA CYS A 19 12.22 -3.43 -7.87
C CYS A 19 11.26 -4.25 -7.01
N LEU A 20 11.70 -4.75 -5.85
CA LEU A 20 10.83 -5.41 -4.88
C LEU A 20 10.38 -4.41 -3.83
N VAL A 21 9.07 -4.31 -3.61
CA VAL A 21 8.50 -3.55 -2.49
C VAL A 21 7.90 -4.50 -1.47
N TRP A 22 8.29 -4.36 -0.22
CA TRP A 22 7.61 -5.03 0.88
C TRP A 22 6.25 -4.39 1.15
N VAL A 23 5.19 -5.17 1.01
CA VAL A 23 3.81 -4.79 1.26
C VAL A 23 3.33 -5.52 2.52
N ASN A 24 2.79 -4.77 3.48
CA ASN A 24 2.18 -5.34 4.69
C ASN A 24 0.91 -6.13 4.32
N GLN A 25 0.57 -7.17 5.08
CA GLN A 25 -0.66 -7.94 4.92
C GLN A 25 -1.95 -7.10 4.89
N ALA A 26 -1.97 -5.95 5.59
CA ALA A 26 -3.10 -5.02 5.59
C ALA A 26 -3.08 -4.02 4.40
N ALA A 27 -2.09 -4.10 3.51
CA ALA A 27 -1.84 -3.12 2.48
C ALA A 27 -1.94 -3.69 1.06
N TRP A 28 -2.20 -2.79 0.13
CA TRP A 28 -2.19 -3.02 -1.31
C TRP A 28 -1.13 -2.13 -1.95
N ALA A 29 -0.44 -2.67 -2.94
CA ALA A 29 0.39 -1.91 -3.85
C ALA A 29 -0.38 -1.66 -5.15
N PHE A 30 -0.56 -0.40 -5.51
CA PHE A 30 -1.14 0.00 -6.77
C PHE A 30 0.00 0.35 -7.72
N THR A 31 0.26 -0.52 -8.68
CA THR A 31 1.42 -0.44 -9.59
C THR A 31 0.98 -0.43 -11.04
N GLY A 32 1.68 0.26 -11.93
CA GLY A 32 1.42 0.24 -13.37
C GLY A 32 2.71 0.12 -14.16
N PHE A 33 2.64 -0.47 -15.35
CA PHE A 33 3.82 -0.62 -16.22
C PHE A 33 4.11 0.66 -16.99
N TRP A 34 3.21 1.08 -17.88
CA TRP A 34 3.38 2.27 -18.74
C TRP A 34 2.29 3.32 -18.53
N THR A 35 1.10 2.87 -18.13
CA THR A 35 -0.07 3.73 -18.03
C THR A 35 -0.34 4.11 -16.58
N TRP A 36 -1.12 5.17 -16.37
CA TRP A 36 -1.68 5.50 -15.06
C TRP A 36 -2.88 4.63 -14.68
N ARG A 37 -3.14 3.54 -15.43
CA ARG A 37 -4.06 2.49 -15.03
C ARG A 37 -3.24 1.50 -14.20
N LEU A 38 -3.52 1.50 -12.90
CA LEU A 38 -2.79 0.70 -11.93
C LEU A 38 -3.49 -0.64 -11.70
N GLU A 39 -2.70 -1.66 -11.43
CA GLU A 39 -3.18 -2.94 -10.92
C GLU A 39 -3.10 -2.95 -9.40
N ALA A 40 -4.10 -3.53 -8.74
CA ALA A 40 -4.12 -3.66 -7.29
C ALA A 40 -3.45 -4.98 -6.90
N ARG A 41 -2.19 -4.91 -6.46
CA ARG A 41 -1.40 -6.08 -6.09
C ARG A 41 -1.34 -6.26 -4.58
N ARG A 42 -1.42 -7.52 -4.16
CA ARG A 42 -1.23 -7.95 -2.77
C ARG A 42 0.20 -8.37 -2.53
N ALA A 43 0.57 -8.46 -1.26
CA ALA A 43 1.74 -9.24 -0.87
C ALA A 43 1.56 -10.70 -1.30
N SER A 44 2.61 -11.30 -1.86
CA SER A 44 2.64 -12.76 -2.07
C SER A 44 2.45 -13.50 -0.74
N ILE A 45 1.59 -14.52 -0.73
CA ILE A 45 1.28 -15.33 0.45
C ILE A 45 2.44 -16.23 0.89
N HIS A 46 3.44 -16.46 0.03
CA HIS A 46 4.58 -17.34 0.36
C HIS A 46 5.43 -16.82 1.52
N PHE A 47 5.28 -15.55 1.89
CA PHE A 47 5.94 -14.93 3.04
C PHE A 47 4.98 -14.56 4.18
N ALA A 48 3.78 -15.17 4.23
CA ALA A 48 2.72 -14.82 5.19
C ALA A 48 3.17 -14.84 6.66
N ALA A 49 4.10 -15.72 7.03
CA ALA A 49 4.69 -15.77 8.37
C ALA A 49 5.30 -14.42 8.82
N LEU A 50 5.70 -13.57 7.88
CA LEU A 50 6.33 -12.27 8.11
C LEU A 50 5.33 -11.10 8.12
N ARG A 51 4.01 -11.36 8.13
CA ARG A 51 2.95 -10.33 8.10
C ARG A 51 3.04 -9.38 6.89
N GLY A 52 3.52 -9.90 5.77
CA GLY A 52 3.70 -9.16 4.54
C GLY A 52 4.37 -10.02 3.46
N GLY A 53 4.72 -9.38 2.35
CA GLY A 53 5.38 -10.05 1.24
C GLY A 53 5.82 -9.06 0.18
N PHE A 54 6.56 -9.54 -0.80
CA PHE A 54 7.06 -8.70 -1.89
C PHE A 54 6.00 -8.54 -2.98
N SER A 55 5.88 -7.31 -3.48
CA SER A 55 5.27 -7.02 -4.78
C SER A 55 6.37 -6.56 -5.72
N THR A 56 6.32 -7.03 -6.96
CA THR A 56 7.21 -6.55 -8.02
C THR A 56 6.74 -5.20 -8.53
N LEU A 57 7.69 -4.30 -8.71
CA LEU A 57 7.52 -3.02 -9.36
C LEU A 57 8.04 -3.12 -10.80
N ASN A 58 7.66 -2.17 -11.67
CA ASN A 58 8.19 -2.14 -13.03
C ASN A 58 9.72 -1.99 -13.00
N PRO A 59 10.49 -2.91 -13.60
CA PRO A 59 11.94 -2.83 -13.67
C PRO A 59 12.45 -1.75 -14.63
N LEU A 60 11.60 -1.17 -15.47
CA LEU A 60 11.96 -0.04 -16.34
C LEU A 60 11.51 1.27 -15.71
N PRO A 61 12.42 2.02 -15.07
CA PRO A 61 12.09 3.29 -14.45
C PRO A 61 12.08 4.37 -15.52
N PRO A 62 11.33 5.45 -15.32
CA PRO A 62 10.37 5.76 -14.26
C PRO A 62 8.94 5.45 -14.74
N LEU A 63 8.79 4.44 -15.61
CA LEU A 63 7.52 4.13 -16.26
C LEU A 63 6.49 3.65 -15.23
N GLY A 64 6.99 3.03 -14.15
CA GLY A 64 6.20 2.69 -12.99
C GLY A 64 5.95 3.84 -12.00
N THR A 65 4.90 3.68 -11.21
CA THR A 65 4.66 4.44 -9.98
C THR A 65 3.97 3.49 -9.01
N VAL A 66 4.30 3.55 -7.71
CA VAL A 66 3.68 2.72 -6.68
C VAL A 66 2.99 3.57 -5.65
N PHE A 67 1.68 3.42 -5.52
CA PHE A 67 0.96 3.93 -4.36
C PHE A 67 0.68 2.78 -3.41
N LEU A 68 0.95 2.97 -2.13
CA LEU A 68 0.49 2.04 -1.11
C LEU A 68 -0.84 2.57 -0.57
N GLY A 69 -1.84 1.70 -0.49
CA GLY A 69 -3.03 1.91 0.31
C GLY A 69 -3.04 0.88 1.42
N GLN A 70 -3.54 1.23 2.60
CA GLN A 70 -3.73 0.27 3.69
C GLN A 70 -5.17 0.34 4.17
N VAL A 71 -5.80 -0.82 4.40
CA VAL A 71 -7.08 -0.85 5.13
C VAL A 71 -6.84 -0.36 6.55
N TRP A 72 -7.91 -0.10 7.28
CA TRP A 72 -7.77 0.36 8.66
C TRP A 72 -7.15 -0.75 9.51
N PRO A 73 -5.99 -0.53 10.16
CA PRO A 73 -5.37 -1.55 11.02
C PRO A 73 -5.99 -1.58 12.42
N LEU A 74 -7.00 -0.73 12.66
CA LEU A 74 -7.65 -0.49 13.94
C LEU A 74 -9.11 -0.17 13.68
N SER A 75 -9.95 -0.34 14.69
CA SER A 75 -11.36 -0.01 14.60
C SER A 75 -11.72 1.13 15.54
N LEU A 76 -12.42 2.11 14.96
CA LEU A 76 -12.88 3.29 15.66
C LEU A 76 -14.27 3.02 16.22
N GLY A 77 -14.43 3.14 17.53
CA GLY A 77 -15.72 3.14 18.21
C GLY A 77 -16.07 4.51 18.78
N GLU A 78 -17.31 4.69 19.21
CA GLU A 78 -17.75 5.93 19.89
C GLU A 78 -17.04 6.13 21.23
N LYS A 79 -16.77 5.02 21.95
CA LYS A 79 -16.20 5.02 23.30
C LYS A 79 -14.67 4.90 23.32
N GLY A 80 -14.05 4.38 22.27
CA GLY A 80 -12.59 4.23 22.20
C GLY A 80 -12.11 3.65 20.87
N VAL A 81 -10.88 3.14 20.89
CA VAL A 81 -10.23 2.56 19.71
C VAL A 81 -9.78 1.13 20.03
N ALA A 82 -10.06 0.20 19.11
CA ALA A 82 -9.57 -1.17 19.16
C ALA A 82 -8.32 -1.33 18.27
N PRO A 83 -7.27 -2.06 18.71
CA PRO A 83 -5.99 -2.18 18.00
C PRO A 83 -6.00 -3.19 16.84
N TRP A 84 -7.17 -3.51 16.32
CA TRP A 84 -7.36 -4.45 15.22
C TRP A 84 -8.63 -4.05 14.44
N SER A 85 -8.77 -4.59 13.24
CA SER A 85 -9.96 -4.48 12.40
C SER A 85 -10.24 -5.82 11.75
N ARG A 86 -11.52 -6.16 11.49
CA ARG A 86 -11.88 -7.36 10.74
C ARG A 86 -11.57 -7.27 9.25
N GLN A 87 -11.27 -6.07 8.76
CA GLN A 87 -10.85 -5.85 7.38
C GLN A 87 -9.47 -6.48 7.16
N SER A 88 -9.43 -7.59 6.41
CA SER A 88 -8.18 -8.23 6.01
C SER A 88 -8.18 -8.40 4.49
N PRO A 89 -7.39 -7.60 3.74
CA PRO A 89 -7.44 -7.64 2.28
C PRO A 89 -6.75 -8.86 1.67
N ASN A 90 -5.90 -9.53 2.45
CA ASN A 90 -5.23 -10.74 2.02
C ASN A 90 -5.97 -11.96 2.59
N PRO A 91 -6.13 -13.04 1.79
CA PRO A 91 -6.37 -14.35 2.37
C PRO A 91 -5.27 -14.65 3.39
N GLY A 92 -5.67 -15.23 4.50
CA GLY A 92 -4.88 -15.47 5.69
C GLY A 92 -5.66 -15.10 6.95
N PRO A 93 -5.04 -15.36 8.12
CA PRO A 93 -5.62 -14.98 9.40
C PRO A 93 -5.82 -13.46 9.48
N ALA A 94 -6.77 -13.05 10.32
CA ALA A 94 -6.99 -11.64 10.62
C ALA A 94 -5.69 -10.96 11.05
N VAL A 95 -5.53 -9.68 10.72
CA VAL A 95 -4.37 -8.90 11.15
C VAL A 95 -4.40 -8.83 12.67
N LEU A 96 -3.52 -9.61 13.31
CA LEU A 96 -3.46 -9.65 14.77
C LEU A 96 -3.03 -8.29 15.31
N PRO A 97 -3.59 -7.87 16.46
CA PRO A 97 -3.14 -6.66 17.13
C PRO A 97 -1.65 -6.75 17.44
N ALA A 98 -1.02 -5.58 17.61
CA ALA A 98 0.34 -5.53 18.13
C ALA A 98 0.40 -6.22 19.52
N PRO A 99 1.50 -6.92 19.86
CA PRO A 99 1.62 -7.58 21.17
C PRO A 99 1.35 -6.61 22.31
N GLY A 100 0.41 -6.96 23.19
CA GLY A 100 0.02 -6.15 24.34
C GLY A 100 -0.97 -5.02 24.04
N ALA A 101 -1.29 -4.73 22.78
CA ALA A 101 -2.24 -3.69 22.44
C ALA A 101 -3.65 -4.09 22.89
N LYS A 102 -4.31 -3.20 23.63
CA LYS A 102 -5.68 -3.38 24.15
C LYS A 102 -6.60 -2.27 23.64
N PHE A 103 -7.90 -2.44 23.83
CA PHE A 103 -8.86 -1.36 23.64
C PHE A 103 -8.52 -0.18 24.55
N VAL A 104 -8.53 1.04 24.00
CA VAL A 104 -8.25 2.27 24.74
C VAL A 104 -9.46 3.21 24.63
N PRO A 105 -10.17 3.49 25.75
CA PRO A 105 -11.18 4.54 25.81
C PRO A 105 -10.63 5.91 25.39
N TRP A 106 -11.45 6.76 24.77
CA TRP A 106 -11.00 8.06 24.25
C TRP A 106 -10.44 8.99 25.34
N ASP A 107 -11.02 8.96 26.53
CA ASP A 107 -10.59 9.70 27.73
C ASP A 107 -9.27 9.16 28.32
N ALA A 108 -9.00 7.87 28.12
CA ALA A 108 -7.73 7.24 28.52
C ALA A 108 -6.56 7.51 27.55
N ILE A 109 -6.82 8.08 26.36
CA ILE A 109 -5.75 8.46 25.43
C ILE A 109 -5.08 9.74 25.92
N GLN A 110 -3.83 9.62 26.39
CA GLN A 110 -3.00 10.74 26.84
C GLN A 110 -2.12 11.27 25.70
N ARG A 111 -1.60 10.38 24.84
CA ARG A 111 -0.68 10.72 23.77
C ARG A 111 -0.79 9.76 22.59
N VAL A 112 -0.87 10.29 21.37
CA VAL A 112 -0.65 9.53 20.15
C VAL A 112 0.70 9.94 19.55
N SER A 113 1.57 8.97 19.30
CA SER A 113 2.88 9.22 18.69
C SER A 113 3.17 8.29 17.51
N VAL A 114 4.07 8.73 16.65
CA VAL A 114 4.51 7.98 15.48
C VAL A 114 6.02 7.82 15.56
N GLU A 115 6.46 6.57 15.47
CA GLU A 115 7.86 6.19 15.41
C GLU A 115 8.06 5.37 14.13
N GLU A 116 8.68 5.95 13.11
CA GLU A 116 8.77 5.32 11.79
C GLU A 116 7.36 4.97 11.25
N LYS A 117 7.11 3.68 11.00
CA LYS A 117 5.82 3.14 10.55
C LYS A 117 4.92 2.69 11.72
N LYS A 118 5.37 2.84 12.96
CA LYS A 118 4.69 2.36 14.16
C LYS A 118 3.82 3.49 14.72
N LEU A 119 2.54 3.21 14.89
CA LEU A 119 1.62 4.06 15.64
C LEU A 119 1.64 3.60 17.10
N ARG A 120 1.86 4.55 18.00
CA ARG A 120 1.83 4.30 19.44
C ARG A 120 0.73 5.11 20.11
N VAL A 121 0.03 4.48 21.05
CA VAL A 121 -0.98 5.11 21.91
C VAL A 121 -0.51 4.92 23.34
N ASN A 122 -0.38 6.02 24.09
CA ASN A 122 0.17 6.01 25.46
C ASN A 122 1.57 5.36 25.56
N GLY A 123 2.37 5.44 24.48
CA GLY A 123 3.70 4.84 24.41
C GLY A 123 3.72 3.37 23.98
N GLU A 124 2.59 2.68 24.04
CA GLU A 124 2.47 1.28 23.62
C GLU A 124 2.30 1.15 22.11
N LEU A 125 2.87 0.10 21.51
CA LEU A 125 2.71 -0.16 20.08
C LEU A 125 1.26 -0.55 19.80
N PHE A 126 0.56 0.25 18.99
CA PHE A 126 -0.86 0.06 18.72
C PHE A 126 -1.11 -0.54 17.34
N ALA A 127 -0.40 -0.05 16.32
CA ALA A 127 -0.50 -0.57 14.96
C ALA A 127 0.80 -0.36 14.16
N VAL A 128 1.04 -1.19 13.15
CA VAL A 128 2.13 -1.02 12.18
C VAL A 128 1.55 -0.71 10.81
N LEU A 129 1.97 0.42 10.24
CA LEU A 129 1.46 0.94 8.97
C LEU A 129 2.39 0.60 7.80
N CYS A 130 1.90 0.73 6.57
CA CYS A 130 2.67 0.45 5.36
C CYS A 130 3.74 1.52 5.10
N SER A 131 3.54 2.75 5.57
CA SER A 131 4.51 3.84 5.49
C SER A 131 4.37 4.85 6.64
N LYS A 132 5.41 5.67 6.84
CA LYS A 132 5.43 6.72 7.87
C LYS A 132 4.37 7.80 7.63
N ALA A 133 4.08 8.09 6.35
CA ALA A 133 3.00 9.00 5.98
C ALA A 133 1.62 8.47 6.39
N HIS A 134 1.38 7.15 6.28
CA HIS A 134 0.15 6.52 6.77
C HIS A 134 0.05 6.59 8.30
N ALA A 135 1.14 6.29 9.01
CA ALA A 135 1.18 6.41 10.47
C ALA A 135 0.91 7.84 10.93
N ALA A 136 1.53 8.84 10.28
CA ALA A 136 1.31 10.26 10.57
C ALA A 136 -0.13 10.71 10.26
N ALA A 137 -0.72 10.23 9.16
CA ALA A 137 -2.11 10.53 8.80
C ALA A 137 -3.10 9.93 9.81
N LEU A 138 -2.90 8.67 10.19
CA LEU A 138 -3.75 7.99 11.18
C LEU A 138 -3.62 8.61 12.57
N ALA A 139 -2.40 8.93 13.01
CA ALA A 139 -2.19 9.64 14.27
C ALA A 139 -2.90 10.99 14.32
N ALA A 140 -2.85 11.76 13.23
CA ALA A 140 -3.56 13.04 13.14
C ALA A 140 -5.09 12.86 13.21
N THR A 141 -5.63 11.79 12.59
CA THR A 141 -7.04 11.42 12.72
C THR A 141 -7.40 11.08 14.17
N LEU A 142 -6.59 10.25 14.85
CA LEU A 142 -6.84 9.86 16.24
C LEU A 142 -6.80 11.07 17.19
N GLU A 143 -5.83 11.96 17.06
CA GLU A 143 -5.77 13.18 17.88
C GLU A 143 -6.98 14.10 17.63
N THR A 144 -7.44 14.21 16.38
CA THR A 144 -8.66 14.97 16.06
C THR A 144 -9.89 14.36 16.75
N LEU A 145 -10.04 13.02 16.69
CA LEU A 145 -11.17 12.31 17.30
C LEU A 145 -11.14 12.32 18.83
N ARG A 146 -9.95 12.27 19.42
CA ARG A 146 -9.73 12.42 20.86
C ARG A 146 -10.25 13.77 21.38
N HIS A 147 -9.97 14.85 20.67
CA HIS A 147 -10.46 16.19 21.02
C HIS A 147 -11.91 16.46 20.61
N THR A 148 -12.56 15.54 19.89
CA THR A 148 -13.97 15.67 19.53
C THR A 148 -14.86 15.32 20.73
N PRO A 149 -15.85 16.15 21.10
CA PRO A 149 -16.79 15.86 22.18
C PRO A 149 -17.49 14.51 21.99
N PRO A 150 -17.80 13.76 23.07
CA PRO A 150 -18.40 12.44 22.97
C PRO A 150 -19.67 12.38 22.08
N GLY A 151 -20.56 13.37 22.19
CA GLY A 151 -21.80 13.42 21.40
C GLY A 151 -21.61 13.68 19.90
N GLU A 152 -20.47 14.24 19.49
CA GLU A 152 -20.18 14.55 18.08
C GLU A 152 -19.27 13.49 17.43
N ARG A 153 -18.72 12.57 18.22
CA ARG A 153 -17.65 11.68 17.79
C ARG A 153 -18.10 10.69 16.72
N ALA A 154 -19.29 10.11 16.86
CA ALA A 154 -19.84 9.19 15.85
C ALA A 154 -19.92 9.85 14.46
N ALA A 155 -20.47 11.07 14.40
CA ALA A 155 -20.54 11.85 13.16
C ALA A 155 -19.14 12.23 12.63
N ALA A 156 -18.19 12.54 13.51
CA ALA A 156 -16.80 12.79 13.12
C ALA A 156 -16.14 11.56 12.50
N ILE A 157 -16.35 10.37 13.07
CA ILE A 157 -15.85 9.09 12.52
C ILE A 157 -16.46 8.85 11.13
N GLN A 158 -17.78 9.01 10.97
CA GLN A 158 -18.43 8.88 9.66
C GLN A 158 -17.84 9.85 8.62
N ARG A 159 -17.59 11.11 8.99
CA ARG A 159 -16.94 12.10 8.10
C ARG A 159 -15.53 11.66 7.70
N VAL A 160 -14.75 11.10 8.63
CA VAL A 160 -13.42 10.58 8.34
C VAL A 160 -13.51 9.42 7.35
N VAL A 161 -14.34 8.41 7.62
CA VAL A 161 -14.50 7.23 6.74
C VAL A 161 -14.95 7.65 5.34
N ARG A 162 -15.99 8.50 5.22
CA ARG A 162 -16.46 9.03 3.94
C ARG A 162 -15.37 9.79 3.18
N ARG A 163 -14.57 10.59 3.89
CA ARG A 163 -13.44 11.33 3.30
C ARG A 163 -12.33 10.40 2.79
N GLU A 164 -12.10 9.29 3.45
CA GLU A 164 -11.09 8.29 3.04
C GLU A 164 -11.57 7.40 1.90
N LEU A 165 -12.86 7.10 1.82
CA LEU A 165 -13.51 6.38 0.71
C LEU A 165 -13.72 7.25 -0.56
N SER A 166 -13.40 8.55 -0.52
CA SER A 166 -13.62 9.46 -1.64
C SER A 166 -12.64 9.24 -2.81
N ALA A 167 -13.08 8.50 -3.84
CA ALA A 167 -12.34 8.30 -5.09
C ALA A 167 -11.95 9.63 -5.78
N ARG A 168 -12.84 10.63 -5.74
CA ARG A 168 -12.55 11.99 -6.28
C ARG A 168 -11.34 12.63 -5.60
N ARG A 169 -11.21 12.48 -4.28
CA ARG A 169 -10.07 13.01 -3.52
C ARG A 169 -8.78 12.28 -3.89
N ALA A 170 -8.80 10.95 -3.96
CA ALA A 170 -7.66 10.15 -4.37
C ALA A 170 -7.20 10.51 -5.79
N LYS A 171 -8.13 10.60 -6.75
CA LYS A 171 -7.87 11.00 -8.15
C LYS A 171 -7.22 12.38 -8.25
N ARG A 172 -7.74 13.39 -7.53
CA ARG A 172 -7.14 14.73 -7.51
C ARG A 172 -5.72 14.73 -6.95
N ARG A 173 -5.48 14.02 -5.86
CA ARG A 173 -4.14 13.90 -5.26
C ARG A 173 -3.17 13.19 -6.19
N ALA A 174 -3.57 12.10 -6.82
CA ALA A 174 -2.74 11.38 -7.78
C ALA A 174 -2.43 12.23 -9.03
N ALA A 175 -3.42 12.95 -9.57
CA ALA A 175 -3.23 13.87 -10.69
C ALA A 175 -2.26 15.01 -10.34
N PHE A 176 -2.36 15.55 -9.12
CA PHE A 176 -1.42 16.55 -8.63
C PHE A 176 0.01 16.00 -8.52
N PHE A 177 0.16 14.81 -7.94
CA PHE A 177 1.47 14.13 -7.85
C PHE A 177 2.09 13.97 -9.23
N ARG A 178 1.35 13.39 -10.17
CA ARG A 178 1.78 13.20 -11.56
C ARG A 178 2.36 14.47 -12.18
N ARG A 179 1.66 15.60 -12.04
CA ARG A 179 2.10 16.88 -12.61
C ARG A 179 3.34 17.39 -11.88
N ALA A 180 3.35 17.32 -10.56
CA ALA A 180 4.44 17.82 -9.74
C ALA A 180 5.73 17.01 -9.88
N THR A 181 5.66 15.72 -10.23
CA THR A 181 6.82 14.84 -10.39
C THR A 181 7.22 14.60 -11.85
N ALA A 182 6.70 15.38 -12.80
CA ALA A 182 6.96 15.17 -14.23
C ALA A 182 8.44 15.35 -14.60
N TRP A 183 9.12 16.34 -14.00
CA TRP A 183 10.55 16.56 -14.23
C TRP A 183 11.42 15.53 -13.53
N LEU A 184 11.12 15.22 -12.27
CA LEU A 184 11.80 14.16 -11.52
C LEU A 184 11.77 12.84 -12.29
N ARG A 185 10.65 12.54 -12.94
CA ARG A 185 10.50 11.38 -13.82
C ARG A 185 11.54 11.43 -14.94
N VAL A 186 11.62 12.51 -15.71
CA VAL A 186 12.60 12.65 -16.81
C VAL A 186 14.03 12.41 -16.31
N TRP A 187 14.41 12.98 -15.17
CA TRP A 187 15.75 12.80 -14.62
C TRP A 187 16.01 11.38 -14.13
N CYS A 188 15.04 10.73 -13.48
CA CYS A 188 15.14 9.31 -13.13
C CYS A 188 15.33 8.43 -14.38
N SER A 189 14.63 8.71 -15.50
CA SER A 189 14.88 8.04 -16.78
C SER A 189 16.30 8.26 -17.26
N ALA A 190 16.74 9.53 -17.26
CA ALA A 190 18.04 9.91 -17.76
C ALA A 190 19.16 9.21 -17.00
N VAL A 191 19.11 9.20 -15.66
CA VAL A 191 20.09 8.49 -14.82
C VAL A 191 20.07 6.99 -15.13
N PHE A 192 18.91 6.36 -15.34
CA PHE A 192 18.83 4.95 -15.71
C PHE A 192 19.52 4.67 -17.05
N PHE A 193 19.15 5.40 -18.11
CA PHE A 193 19.75 5.22 -19.43
C PHE A 193 21.25 5.51 -19.42
N MET A 194 21.66 6.56 -18.70
CA MET A 194 23.07 6.92 -18.59
C MET A 194 23.87 5.85 -17.83
N THR A 195 23.33 5.31 -16.75
CA THR A 195 24.03 4.34 -15.88
C THR A 195 24.16 2.97 -16.55
N PHE A 196 23.06 2.45 -17.12
CA PHE A 196 23.03 1.07 -17.63
C PHE A 196 23.46 0.94 -19.10
N PHE A 197 23.42 2.02 -19.89
CA PHE A 197 23.73 1.95 -21.31
C PHE A 197 24.88 2.89 -21.69
N LEU A 198 24.74 4.19 -21.42
CA LEU A 198 25.73 5.17 -21.87
C LEU A 198 27.09 4.97 -21.21
N LEU A 199 27.13 4.72 -19.91
CA LEU A 199 28.37 4.59 -19.15
C LEU A 199 29.15 3.32 -19.56
N PRO A 200 28.55 2.12 -19.64
CA PRO A 200 29.23 0.94 -20.18
C PRO A 200 29.68 1.13 -21.63
N PHE A 201 28.85 1.75 -22.47
CA PHE A 201 29.20 2.01 -23.87
C PHE A 201 30.38 2.99 -24.01
N ALA A 202 30.39 4.06 -23.22
CA ALA A 202 31.48 5.02 -23.19
C ALA A 202 32.78 4.40 -22.68
N TYR A 203 32.69 3.52 -21.67
CA TYR A 203 33.84 2.77 -21.18
C TYR A 203 34.39 1.83 -22.25
N TRP A 204 33.52 1.11 -22.95
CA TRP A 204 33.92 0.24 -24.05
C TRP A 204 34.64 0.99 -25.18
N LEU A 205 34.17 2.19 -25.54
CA LEU A 205 34.78 3.01 -26.59
C LEU A 205 36.06 3.75 -26.18
N HIS A 206 36.17 4.15 -24.91
CA HIS A 206 37.18 5.11 -24.47
C HIS A 206 38.09 4.61 -23.35
N GLY A 207 37.80 3.46 -22.73
CA GLY A 207 38.48 2.97 -21.54
C GLY A 207 38.56 4.02 -20.45
N ASP A 208 39.72 4.13 -19.80
CA ASP A 208 40.01 5.10 -18.73
C ASP A 208 40.43 6.50 -19.22
N ASN A 209 40.01 6.89 -20.43
CA ASN A 209 40.35 8.23 -20.96
C ASN A 209 39.47 9.32 -20.31
N ARG A 210 39.94 10.58 -20.34
CA ARG A 210 39.22 11.80 -19.88
C ARG A 210 37.78 11.87 -20.39
N ARG A 211 37.49 11.37 -21.60
CA ARG A 211 36.15 11.31 -22.19
C ARG A 211 35.17 10.46 -21.37
N PHE A 212 35.61 9.31 -20.87
CA PHE A 212 34.80 8.46 -19.99
C PHE A 212 34.46 9.20 -18.69
N PHE A 213 35.43 9.87 -18.07
CA PHE A 213 35.21 10.65 -16.86
C PHE A 213 34.23 11.82 -17.04
N PHE A 214 34.16 12.45 -18.22
CA PHE A 214 33.11 13.44 -18.51
C PHE A 214 31.71 12.81 -18.53
N VAL A 215 31.56 11.60 -19.09
CA VAL A 215 30.29 10.87 -19.07
C VAL A 215 29.90 10.48 -17.63
N ALA A 216 30.86 9.95 -16.85
CA ALA A 216 30.65 9.65 -15.44
C ALA A 216 30.24 10.89 -14.63
N GLY A 217 30.90 12.03 -14.87
CA GLY A 217 30.54 13.31 -14.27
C GLY A 217 29.13 13.78 -14.64
N ALA A 218 28.71 13.57 -15.89
CA ALA A 218 27.34 13.88 -16.33
C ALA A 218 26.28 13.00 -15.64
N VAL A 219 26.58 11.70 -15.41
CA VAL A 219 25.71 10.82 -14.60
C VAL A 219 25.57 11.37 -13.18
N TRP A 220 26.70 11.74 -12.56
CA TRP A 220 26.70 12.27 -11.19
C TRP A 220 25.92 13.59 -11.06
N ILE A 221 26.08 14.53 -12.01
CA ILE A 221 25.30 15.76 -12.06
C ILE A 221 23.80 15.46 -12.21
N SER A 222 23.44 14.47 -13.03
CA SER A 222 22.04 14.05 -13.19
C SER A 222 21.48 13.43 -11.90
N MET A 223 22.27 12.65 -11.17
CA MET A 223 21.91 12.13 -9.84
C MET A 223 21.72 13.26 -8.82
N TRP A 224 22.60 14.27 -8.84
CA TRP A 224 22.45 15.46 -8.00
C TRP A 224 21.14 16.19 -8.30
N GLN A 225 20.78 16.35 -9.58
CA GLN A 225 19.52 16.96 -9.99
C GLN A 225 18.30 16.17 -9.47
N VAL A 226 18.31 14.83 -9.60
CA VAL A 226 17.29 13.95 -9.00
C VAL A 226 17.18 14.19 -7.49
N ALA A 227 18.31 14.24 -6.78
CA ALA A 227 18.33 14.41 -5.34
C ALA A 227 17.74 15.77 -4.89
N VAL A 228 18.08 16.86 -5.59
CA VAL A 228 17.56 18.20 -5.31
C VAL A 228 16.06 18.29 -5.60
N GLU A 229 15.60 17.76 -6.73
CA GLU A 229 14.17 17.72 -7.07
C GLU A 229 13.38 16.88 -6.08
N PHE A 230 13.89 15.69 -5.73
CA PHE A 230 13.31 14.83 -4.70
C PHE A 230 13.22 15.59 -3.37
N PHE A 231 14.29 16.25 -2.92
CA PHE A 231 14.30 16.99 -1.66
C PHE A 231 13.24 18.10 -1.64
N CYS A 232 13.12 18.85 -2.73
CA CYS A 232 12.11 19.91 -2.89
C CYS A 232 10.69 19.35 -2.85
N LEU A 233 10.42 18.28 -3.61
CA LEU A 233 9.12 17.63 -3.67
C LEU A 233 8.76 16.96 -2.34
N HIS A 234 9.71 16.29 -1.70
CA HIS A 234 9.51 15.67 -0.39
C HIS A 234 9.24 16.71 0.69
N ARG A 235 9.92 17.86 0.67
CA ARG A 235 9.61 18.99 1.56
C ARG A 235 8.17 19.48 1.37
N ARG A 236 7.71 19.55 0.12
CA ARG A 236 6.35 19.98 -0.24
C ARG A 236 5.29 18.94 0.15
N PHE A 237 5.57 17.66 -0.07
CA PHE A 237 4.60 16.57 0.12
C PHE A 237 4.52 16.09 1.56
N TYR A 238 5.67 16.05 2.26
CA TYR A 238 5.80 15.52 3.61
C TYR A 238 6.48 16.54 4.53
N PRO A 239 5.82 17.68 4.84
CA PRO A 239 6.41 18.77 5.64
C PRO A 239 6.83 18.34 7.06
N LYS A 240 6.18 17.29 7.61
CA LYS A 240 6.47 16.74 8.95
C LYS A 240 7.63 15.75 9.00
N LEU A 241 8.01 15.13 7.87
CA LEU A 241 9.10 14.15 7.79
C LEU A 241 10.40 14.84 7.37
N ARG A 242 11.09 15.49 8.31
CA ARG A 242 12.31 16.27 8.03
C ARG A 242 13.57 15.41 7.91
N ALA A 243 13.75 14.43 8.81
CA ALA A 243 14.95 13.60 8.85
C ALA A 243 15.15 12.77 7.56
N GLU A 244 14.07 12.20 7.03
CA GLU A 244 14.10 11.39 5.80
C GLU A 244 14.60 12.15 4.57
N ARG A 245 14.41 13.47 4.52
CA ARG A 245 14.82 14.27 3.36
C ARG A 245 16.31 14.19 3.13
N TRP A 246 17.08 14.33 4.20
CA TRP A 246 18.53 14.30 4.14
C TRP A 246 19.05 12.90 3.86
N GLN A 247 18.45 11.90 4.50
CA GLN A 247 18.75 10.49 4.20
C GLN A 247 18.56 10.19 2.70
N HIS A 248 17.40 10.54 2.15
CA HIS A 248 17.09 10.25 0.75
C HIS A 248 17.91 11.10 -0.23
N LEU A 249 18.25 12.35 0.13
CA LEU A 249 19.17 13.18 -0.66
C LEU A 249 20.55 12.52 -0.73
N LEU A 250 21.13 12.13 0.41
CA LEU A 250 22.44 11.49 0.46
C LEU A 250 22.46 10.18 -0.32
N LEU A 251 21.45 9.31 -0.11
CA LEU A 251 21.34 8.05 -0.86
C LEU A 251 21.20 8.29 -2.36
N SER A 252 20.44 9.30 -2.80
CA SER A 252 20.28 9.61 -4.24
C SER A 252 21.56 10.15 -4.88
N VAL A 253 22.39 10.87 -4.13
CA VAL A 253 23.68 11.41 -4.64
C VAL A 253 24.75 10.33 -4.72
N VAL A 254 24.72 9.34 -3.85
CA VAL A 254 25.76 8.31 -3.73
C VAL A 254 25.42 7.05 -4.52
N LEU A 255 24.13 6.66 -4.56
CA LEU A 255 23.68 5.38 -5.09
C LEU A 255 22.82 5.57 -6.34
N PRO A 256 23.30 5.20 -7.54
CA PRO A 256 22.55 5.43 -8.79
C PRO A 256 21.22 4.67 -8.82
N HIS A 257 21.17 3.44 -8.33
CA HIS A 257 19.92 2.66 -8.23
C HIS A 257 18.88 3.38 -7.37
N TYR A 258 19.30 4.04 -6.29
CA TYR A 258 18.42 4.81 -5.43
C TYR A 258 17.89 6.07 -6.13
N ALA A 259 18.77 6.80 -6.83
CA ALA A 259 18.38 7.98 -7.62
C ALA A 259 17.30 7.60 -8.65
N ILE A 260 17.53 6.53 -9.41
CA ILE A 260 16.61 5.99 -10.41
C ILE A 260 15.22 5.69 -9.81
N ARG A 261 15.17 5.24 -8.55
CA ARG A 261 13.94 4.81 -7.84
C ARG A 261 13.35 5.88 -6.91
N SER A 262 13.83 7.12 -6.99
CA SER A 262 13.38 8.23 -6.15
C SER A 262 11.88 8.51 -6.28
N LEU A 263 11.30 8.32 -7.48
CA LEU A 263 9.86 8.49 -7.71
C LEU A 263 9.02 7.46 -6.92
N ASP A 264 9.49 6.22 -6.83
CA ASP A 264 8.81 5.14 -6.10
C ASP A 264 8.85 5.38 -4.60
N VAL A 265 10.00 5.85 -4.08
CA VAL A 265 10.12 6.26 -2.68
C VAL A 265 9.11 7.37 -2.35
N LEU A 266 8.99 8.37 -3.22
CA LEU A 266 8.11 9.52 -3.00
C LEU A 266 6.62 9.15 -3.09
N SER A 267 6.25 8.22 -3.97
CA SER A 267 4.85 7.84 -4.24
C SER A 267 4.25 6.92 -3.17
N LYS A 268 5.05 6.04 -2.52
CA LYS A 268 4.58 5.07 -1.51
C LYS A 268 3.67 5.66 -0.43
N GLY A 269 3.98 6.88 0.05
CA GLY A 269 3.21 7.55 1.11
C GLY A 269 2.20 8.58 0.61
N TRP A 270 2.11 8.85 -0.70
CA TRP A 270 1.50 10.09 -1.18
C TRP A 270 -0.01 10.10 -1.00
N LEU A 271 -0.64 8.93 -1.12
CA LEU A 271 -2.07 8.76 -0.92
C LEU A 271 -2.44 8.38 0.52
N ALA A 272 -1.54 8.57 1.49
CA ALA A 272 -1.85 8.37 2.90
C ALA A 272 -3.11 9.13 3.33
N GLY A 273 -4.00 8.45 4.05
CA GLY A 273 -5.33 8.95 4.42
C GLY A 273 -6.38 8.85 3.29
N SER A 274 -6.15 7.95 2.33
CA SER A 274 -7.15 7.44 1.41
C SER A 274 -7.23 5.92 1.58
N HIS A 275 -8.44 5.39 1.69
CA HIS A 275 -8.67 3.96 1.77
C HIS A 275 -8.25 3.29 0.44
N PRO A 276 -7.72 2.04 0.45
CA PRO A 276 -7.41 1.29 -0.77
C PRO A 276 -8.53 1.30 -1.81
N PHE A 277 -9.78 1.23 -1.35
CA PHE A 277 -10.97 1.41 -2.20
C PHE A 277 -10.96 2.68 -3.02
N ALA A 278 -10.73 3.84 -2.39
CA ALA A 278 -10.71 5.12 -3.07
C ALA A 278 -9.54 5.21 -4.07
N VAL A 279 -8.42 4.56 -3.76
CA VAL A 279 -7.25 4.49 -4.65
C VAL A 279 -7.57 3.62 -5.87
N ALA A 280 -8.13 2.43 -5.67
CA ALA A 280 -8.56 1.53 -6.73
C ALA A 280 -9.61 2.19 -7.64
N ALA A 281 -10.67 2.76 -7.06
CA ALA A 281 -11.72 3.46 -7.79
C ALA A 281 -11.20 4.66 -8.61
N ALA A 282 -10.12 5.28 -8.16
CA ALA A 282 -9.55 6.44 -8.83
C ALA A 282 -8.56 6.09 -9.95
N LEU A 283 -7.81 4.99 -9.80
CA LEU A 283 -6.59 4.72 -10.57
C LEU A 283 -6.56 3.34 -11.25
N ALA A 284 -7.37 2.38 -10.81
CA ALA A 284 -7.38 1.06 -11.41
C ALA A 284 -8.18 1.04 -12.73
N ALA A 285 -7.88 0.06 -13.59
CA ALA A 285 -8.74 -0.24 -14.73
C ALA A 285 -10.14 -0.67 -14.24
N PRO A 286 -11.23 -0.44 -15.00
CA PRO A 286 -12.58 -0.76 -14.54
C PRO A 286 -12.79 -2.22 -14.13
N GLU A 287 -12.23 -3.17 -14.87
CA GLU A 287 -12.26 -4.61 -14.54
C GLU A 287 -11.50 -4.91 -13.25
N GLU A 288 -10.28 -4.39 -13.14
CA GLU A 288 -9.47 -4.57 -11.94
C GLU A 288 -10.10 -3.92 -10.70
N PHE A 289 -10.74 -2.76 -10.87
CA PHE A 289 -11.52 -2.12 -9.83
C PHE A 289 -12.70 -2.99 -9.40
N ARG A 290 -13.46 -3.57 -10.33
CA ARG A 290 -14.57 -4.47 -10.01
C ARG A 290 -14.09 -5.68 -9.21
N ARG A 291 -13.03 -6.33 -9.68
CA ARG A 291 -12.41 -7.49 -8.99
C ARG A 291 -11.94 -7.12 -7.59
N PHE A 292 -11.26 -5.99 -7.44
CA PHE A 292 -10.82 -5.45 -6.15
C PHE A 292 -12.01 -5.13 -5.22
N ALA A 293 -13.03 -4.44 -5.74
CA ALA A 293 -14.19 -3.99 -5.00
C ALA A 293 -15.02 -5.17 -4.48
N GLY A 294 -15.23 -6.19 -5.31
CA GLY A 294 -15.91 -7.43 -4.91
C GLY A 294 -15.20 -8.13 -3.76
N ARG A 295 -13.86 -8.24 -3.82
CA ARG A 295 -13.06 -8.80 -2.70
C ARG A 295 -13.23 -8.00 -1.42
N LEU A 296 -13.07 -6.67 -1.50
CA LEU A 296 -13.22 -5.81 -0.32
C LEU A 296 -14.64 -5.86 0.28
N TRP A 297 -15.66 -5.95 -0.57
CA TRP A 297 -17.04 -6.11 -0.12
C TRP A 297 -17.22 -7.44 0.63
N ARG A 298 -16.75 -8.55 0.06
CA ARG A 298 -16.79 -9.87 0.71
C ARG A 298 -16.04 -9.90 2.03
N ASP A 299 -14.88 -9.23 2.12
CA ASP A 299 -14.15 -9.09 3.39
C ASP A 299 -14.98 -8.35 4.47
N THR A 300 -15.89 -7.46 4.05
CA THR A 300 -16.78 -6.73 4.96
C THR A 300 -18.01 -7.56 5.36
N VAL A 301 -18.51 -8.41 4.45
CA VAL A 301 -19.69 -9.26 4.68
C VAL A 301 -19.32 -10.53 5.47
N HIS A 302 -18.17 -11.11 5.17
CA HIS A 302 -17.65 -12.35 5.75
C HIS A 302 -16.33 -12.08 6.47
N PRO A 303 -16.33 -11.29 7.57
CA PRO A 303 -15.10 -10.99 8.29
C PRO A 303 -14.44 -12.23 8.87
N VAL A 304 -13.11 -12.25 8.92
CA VAL A 304 -12.36 -13.34 9.56
C VAL A 304 -12.61 -13.29 11.07
N PRO A 305 -12.98 -14.42 11.70
CA PRO A 305 -13.12 -14.49 13.15
C PRO A 305 -11.80 -14.09 13.82
N THR A 306 -11.88 -13.13 14.74
CA THR A 306 -10.80 -12.83 15.66
C THR A 306 -11.00 -13.63 16.93
N GLY A 307 -9.91 -14.06 17.59
CA GLY A 307 -9.99 -14.75 18.88
C GLY A 307 -10.65 -13.88 19.97
N GLU A 308 -10.69 -14.38 21.21
CA GLU A 308 -11.29 -13.65 22.32
C GLU A 308 -10.69 -12.25 22.49
N THR A 309 -11.50 -11.23 22.25
CA THR A 309 -11.18 -9.83 22.48
C THR A 309 -12.13 -9.29 23.53
N GLY A 310 -11.64 -8.45 24.45
CA GLY A 310 -12.50 -7.86 25.49
C GLY A 310 -13.64 -7.03 24.89
N ASP A 311 -14.78 -6.95 25.61
CA ASP A 311 -16.05 -6.37 25.16
C ASP A 311 -15.93 -4.98 24.51
N GLY A 312 -15.04 -4.13 25.04
CA GLY A 312 -14.81 -2.79 24.49
C GLY A 312 -14.25 -2.81 23.06
N ALA A 313 -13.37 -3.78 22.75
CA ALA A 313 -12.81 -3.93 21.41
C ALA A 313 -13.86 -4.42 20.40
N GLU A 314 -14.67 -5.39 20.81
CA GLU A 314 -15.75 -5.94 19.98
C GLU A 314 -16.83 -4.88 19.69
N ALA A 315 -17.18 -4.05 20.69
CA ALA A 315 -18.10 -2.94 20.52
C ALA A 315 -17.56 -1.89 19.54
N ALA A 316 -16.25 -1.58 19.61
CA ALA A 316 -15.61 -0.64 18.68
C ALA A 316 -15.56 -1.18 17.25
N GLU A 317 -15.24 -2.47 17.07
CA GLU A 317 -15.30 -3.14 15.77
C GLU A 317 -16.71 -3.15 15.20
N SER A 318 -17.70 -3.52 16.01
CA SER A 318 -19.10 -3.56 15.59
C SER A 318 -19.59 -2.18 15.13
N PHE A 319 -19.27 -1.13 15.88
CA PHE A 319 -19.57 0.24 15.47
C PHE A 319 -18.83 0.63 14.18
N HIS A 320 -17.54 0.29 14.07
CA HIS A 320 -16.76 0.56 12.86
C HIS A 320 -17.39 -0.09 11.63
N ALA A 321 -17.81 -1.36 11.73
CA ALA A 321 -18.49 -2.07 10.65
C ALA A 321 -19.85 -1.43 10.30
N GLN A 322 -20.63 -1.00 11.30
CA GLN A 322 -21.90 -0.28 11.09
C GLN A 322 -21.72 1.06 10.39
N VAL A 323 -20.59 1.75 10.57
CA VAL A 323 -20.28 2.98 9.85
C VAL A 323 -19.70 2.70 8.46
N PHE A 324 -18.75 1.77 8.38
CA PHE A 324 -17.98 1.53 7.17
C PHE A 324 -18.82 0.88 6.08
N ARG A 325 -19.60 -0.16 6.41
CA ARG A 325 -20.33 -0.96 5.41
C ARG A 325 -21.36 -0.13 4.62
N PRO A 326 -22.22 0.72 5.25
CA PRO A 326 -23.14 1.56 4.50
C PRO A 326 -22.43 2.59 3.62
N LEU A 327 -21.32 3.18 4.10
CA LEU A 327 -20.54 4.15 3.33
C LEU A 327 -19.79 3.50 2.16
N LEU A 328 -19.33 2.25 2.32
CA LEU A 328 -18.76 1.48 1.23
C LEU A 328 -19.84 1.13 0.20
N ARG A 329 -21.03 0.70 0.63
CA ARG A 329 -22.20 0.47 -0.22
C ARG A 329 -22.60 1.72 -1.01
N GLU A 330 -22.71 2.86 -0.34
CA GLU A 330 -22.94 4.17 -0.97
C GLU A 330 -21.89 4.48 -2.05
N ALA A 331 -20.61 4.20 -1.76
CA ALA A 331 -19.52 4.49 -2.68
C ALA A 331 -19.39 3.51 -3.86
N LEU A 332 -19.88 2.27 -3.70
CA LEU A 332 -19.96 1.26 -4.76
C LEU A 332 -21.13 1.51 -5.72
N GLY A 333 -22.26 1.98 -5.18
CA GLY A 333 -23.54 2.05 -5.89
C GLY A 333 -24.29 0.71 -5.89
N GLU A 334 -25.61 0.78 -5.94
CA GLU A 334 -26.50 -0.39 -5.85
C GLU A 334 -26.29 -1.38 -7.02
N ASP A 335 -26.13 -0.87 -8.24
CA ASP A 335 -25.94 -1.72 -9.44
C ASP A 335 -24.67 -2.56 -9.36
N ALA A 336 -23.61 -2.03 -8.75
CA ALA A 336 -22.34 -2.76 -8.61
C ALA A 336 -22.46 -3.89 -7.59
N LEU A 337 -23.24 -3.71 -6.53
CA LEU A 337 -23.40 -4.69 -5.45
C LEU A 337 -24.12 -5.95 -5.90
N ALA A 338 -25.13 -5.84 -6.76
CA ALA A 338 -25.83 -6.99 -7.31
C ALA A 338 -24.86 -7.98 -8.01
N GLY A 339 -23.81 -7.47 -8.66
CA GLY A 339 -22.77 -8.29 -9.28
C GLY A 339 -21.73 -8.87 -8.30
N TYR A 340 -21.64 -8.34 -7.07
CA TYR A 340 -20.67 -8.82 -6.07
C TYR A 340 -21.25 -9.82 -5.07
N GLU A 341 -22.58 -9.83 -4.89
CA GLU A 341 -23.26 -10.80 -4.02
C GLU A 341 -23.36 -12.18 -4.68
N ASN A 342 -23.39 -12.23 -6.01
CA ASN A 342 -23.28 -13.46 -6.80
C ASN A 342 -22.19 -13.31 -7.87
N PRO A 343 -20.89 -13.27 -7.50
CA PRO A 343 -19.84 -13.18 -8.49
C PRO A 343 -19.83 -14.46 -9.32
N GLU A 344 -19.82 -14.31 -10.65
CA GLU A 344 -19.28 -15.38 -11.49
C GLU A 344 -17.86 -15.72 -10.96
N PRO A 345 -17.47 -17.00 -10.91
CA PRO A 345 -16.13 -17.39 -10.50
C PRO A 345 -15.11 -16.53 -11.24
N ASP A 346 -14.11 -15.99 -10.53
CA ASP A 346 -13.03 -15.24 -11.19
C ASP A 346 -12.50 -16.13 -12.33
N PRO A 347 -12.41 -15.63 -13.58
CA PRO A 347 -11.90 -16.42 -14.67
C PRO A 347 -10.53 -16.93 -14.27
N VAL A 348 -10.41 -18.26 -14.25
CA VAL A 348 -9.19 -18.98 -13.92
C VAL A 348 -8.06 -18.37 -14.77
N GLU A 349 -6.97 -17.93 -14.13
CA GLU A 349 -5.86 -17.30 -14.85
C GLU A 349 -5.37 -18.27 -15.93
N GLU A 350 -5.21 -17.79 -17.18
CA GLU A 350 -4.79 -18.61 -18.33
C GLU A 350 -3.49 -19.36 -17.99
N GLY A 351 -3.60 -20.64 -17.64
CA GLY A 351 -2.48 -21.45 -17.18
C GLY A 351 -2.87 -22.59 -16.25
N ASP A 352 -3.97 -22.48 -15.52
CA ASP A 352 -4.47 -23.60 -14.73
C ASP A 352 -5.26 -24.56 -15.63
N GLU A 353 -5.02 -25.86 -15.46
CA GLU A 353 -5.72 -26.93 -16.18
C GLU A 353 -7.24 -26.76 -16.05
N PRO A 354 -8.02 -27.12 -17.10
CA PRO A 354 -9.48 -26.96 -17.10
C PRO A 354 -10.07 -27.56 -15.82
N VAL A 355 -10.64 -26.70 -14.99
CA VAL A 355 -11.19 -27.06 -13.69
C VAL A 355 -12.24 -28.16 -13.89
N GLU A 356 -12.06 -29.26 -13.15
CA GLU A 356 -13.04 -30.34 -12.98
C GLU A 356 -14.47 -29.80 -12.71
N PRO A 357 -15.54 -30.59 -12.97
CA PRO A 357 -16.93 -30.15 -12.83
C PRO A 357 -17.15 -29.29 -11.59
N ALA A 358 -17.86 -28.16 -11.78
CA ALA A 358 -18.09 -27.10 -10.79
C ALA A 358 -18.16 -27.66 -9.37
N ALA A 359 -17.15 -27.34 -8.55
CA ALA A 359 -17.09 -27.77 -7.16
C ALA A 359 -18.42 -27.42 -6.47
N PRO A 360 -19.01 -28.35 -5.71
CA PRO A 360 -20.36 -28.18 -5.18
C PRO A 360 -20.46 -27.09 -4.09
N ALA A 361 -19.32 -26.61 -3.58
CA ALA A 361 -19.26 -25.56 -2.57
C ALA A 361 -18.07 -24.62 -2.80
N HIS A 362 -18.14 -23.41 -2.26
CA HIS A 362 -17.04 -22.44 -2.27
C HIS A 362 -16.98 -21.61 -0.99
N CYS A 363 -15.81 -21.08 -0.65
CA CYS A 363 -15.69 -20.13 0.46
C CYS A 363 -16.33 -18.78 0.06
N PRO A 364 -17.30 -18.25 0.81
CA PRO A 364 -18.01 -17.02 0.44
C PRO A 364 -17.14 -15.75 0.55
N ARG A 365 -15.92 -15.85 1.10
CA ARG A 365 -14.95 -14.75 1.19
C ARG A 365 -13.94 -14.77 0.04
N CYS A 366 -13.14 -15.84 -0.05
CA CYS A 366 -12.05 -15.94 -1.03
C CYS A 366 -12.43 -16.67 -2.32
N HIS A 367 -13.59 -17.33 -2.38
CA HIS A 367 -14.07 -18.15 -3.50
C HIS A 367 -13.23 -19.40 -3.79
N THR A 368 -12.37 -19.83 -2.87
CA THR A 368 -11.69 -21.13 -2.99
C THR A 368 -12.74 -22.24 -3.10
N PRO A 369 -12.66 -23.11 -4.12
CA PRO A 369 -13.60 -24.22 -4.30
C PRO A 369 -13.39 -25.31 -3.25
N TYR A 370 -14.47 -26.00 -2.87
CA TYR A 370 -14.48 -27.12 -1.93
C TYR A 370 -15.32 -28.28 -2.47
N GLU A 371 -14.87 -29.51 -2.22
CA GLU A 371 -15.63 -30.73 -2.55
C GLU A 371 -16.93 -30.87 -1.75
N ARG A 372 -17.05 -30.20 -0.59
CA ARG A 372 -18.21 -30.31 0.30
C ARG A 372 -18.52 -28.98 0.97
N ALA A 373 -19.81 -28.66 1.07
CA ALA A 373 -20.30 -27.55 1.88
C ALA A 373 -19.93 -27.76 3.36
N GLY A 374 -19.71 -26.66 4.08
CA GLY A 374 -19.37 -26.67 5.50
C GLY A 374 -17.87 -26.85 5.82
N ALA A 375 -17.03 -27.18 4.84
CA ALA A 375 -15.59 -27.29 5.04
C ALA A 375 -14.98 -25.95 5.50
N PRO A 376 -14.11 -25.93 6.54
CA PRO A 376 -13.49 -24.70 7.01
C PRO A 376 -12.40 -24.24 6.04
N CYS A 377 -12.45 -22.97 5.65
CA CYS A 377 -11.43 -22.38 4.78
C CYS A 377 -10.17 -22.00 5.55
N GLU A 378 -9.06 -22.71 5.32
CA GLU A 378 -7.76 -22.44 5.95
C GLU A 378 -7.27 -21.02 5.66
N ASP A 379 -7.43 -20.58 4.40
CA ASP A 379 -7.09 -19.22 3.96
C ASP A 379 -8.00 -18.13 4.54
N CYS A 380 -9.14 -18.46 5.15
CA CYS A 380 -10.07 -17.47 5.67
C CYS A 380 -10.35 -17.64 7.17
N GLY A 381 -9.44 -18.28 7.91
CA GLY A 381 -9.58 -18.46 9.35
C GLY A 381 -10.78 -19.33 9.72
N GLY A 382 -11.11 -20.32 8.90
CA GLY A 382 -12.15 -21.31 9.17
C GLY A 382 -13.56 -20.93 8.75
N ILE A 383 -13.74 -19.89 7.92
CA ILE A 383 -15.05 -19.60 7.31
C ILE A 383 -15.55 -20.85 6.57
N ARG A 384 -16.79 -21.27 6.85
CA ARG A 384 -17.36 -22.49 6.27
C ARG A 384 -17.78 -22.25 4.83
N ALA A 385 -17.41 -23.19 3.95
CA ALA A 385 -17.85 -23.21 2.57
C ALA A 385 -19.38 -23.30 2.48
N MET A 386 -19.96 -22.58 1.52
CA MET A 386 -21.40 -22.56 1.23
C MET A 386 -21.72 -23.40 0.00
#